data_AF-A0A1M3EAI0-F1
#
_entry.id   AF-A0A1M3EAI0-F1
#
_cell.length_a   1.000
_cell.length_b   1.000
_cell.length_c   1.000
_cell.angle_alpha   90.00
_cell.angle_beta   90.00
_cell.angle_gamma   90.00
#
_symmetry.space_group_name_H-M   'P 1'
#
loop_
_entity.id
_entity.type
_entity.pdbx_description
1 polymer ?
#
loop_
_entity_poly.entity_id
_entity_poly.type
_entity_poly.pdbx_seq_one_letter_code
_entity_poly.pdbx_strand_id
1 'polypeptide(L)'
;MKEKYYKILFVVAILAALFGLFQYNYNAYKTSATKEIIEKFREKDSLMAKQVSTLPDSLFQTRKLKSSFQIIQKIKEPYLGTAFIYGSNGYAYTMLFVFSSITTSLMTFWIVRKGWENIGSYYIRAGFILLLFTSTFSGVMQGVSDTKENTRKNIERYYFYNALQYDVLNQLNDNQGFFARKEYGKVDSFLNTLNIAIKSNADIYFNFEIDKVPKELKPF
;
A
#
# COMPACT_ATOMS: atom_id res chain seq x y z
N MET A 1 -28.78 32.65 -17.09
CA MET A 1 -27.52 32.60 -16.29
C MET A 1 -27.61 31.70 -15.06
N LYS A 2 -28.56 31.88 -14.14
CA LYS A 2 -28.67 31.09 -12.89
C LYS A 2 -28.72 29.56 -13.10
N GLU A 3 -29.48 29.09 -14.09
CA GLU A 3 -29.61 27.65 -14.40
C GLU A 3 -28.27 26.97 -14.78
N LYS A 4 -27.39 27.68 -15.49
CA LYS A 4 -26.06 27.16 -15.85
C LYS A 4 -25.20 26.93 -14.61
N TYR A 5 -25.29 27.82 -13.62
CA TYR A 5 -24.58 27.66 -12.35
C TYR A 5 -25.09 26.46 -11.55
N TYR A 6 -26.39 26.22 -11.49
CA TYR A 6 -26.94 25.03 -10.82
C TYR A 6 -26.48 23.72 -11.46
N LYS A 7 -26.40 23.65 -12.79
CA LYS A 7 -25.89 22.48 -13.52
C LYS A 7 -24.41 22.20 -13.22
N ILE A 8 -23.59 23.25 -13.13
CA ILE A 8 -22.17 23.14 -12.78
C ILE A 8 -22.01 22.71 -11.31
N LEU A 9 -22.71 23.38 -10.39
CA LEU A 9 -22.69 23.06 -8.96
C LEU A 9 -23.07 21.60 -8.69
N PHE A 10 -24.05 21.08 -9.42
CA PHE A 10 -24.43 19.67 -9.32
C PHE A 10 -23.29 18.72 -9.70
N VAL A 11 -22.60 18.96 -10.83
CA VAL A 11 -21.45 18.14 -11.27
C VAL A 11 -20.33 18.20 -10.23
N VAL A 12 -20.01 19.40 -9.75
CA VAL A 12 -19.00 19.61 -8.70
C VAL A 12 -19.38 18.87 -7.41
N ALA A 13 -20.65 18.91 -7.01
CA ALA A 13 -21.13 18.21 -5.82
C ALA A 13 -20.99 16.69 -5.95
N ILE A 14 -21.31 16.10 -7.12
CA ILE A 14 -21.11 14.68 -7.36
C ILE A 14 -19.63 14.31 -7.31
N LEU A 15 -18.76 15.08 -7.97
CA LEU A 15 -17.32 14.83 -7.95
C LEU A 15 -16.76 14.91 -6.52
N ALA A 16 -17.19 15.91 -5.75
CA ALA A 16 -16.82 16.05 -4.35
C ALA A 16 -17.31 14.86 -3.49
N ALA A 17 -18.54 14.38 -3.73
CA ALA A 17 -19.07 13.21 -3.05
C ALA A 17 -18.29 11.93 -3.39
N LEU A 18 -17.93 11.72 -4.66
CA LEU A 18 -17.13 10.57 -5.11
C LEU A 18 -15.70 10.63 -4.54
N PHE A 19 -15.08 11.82 -4.52
CA PHE A 19 -13.79 12.00 -3.87
C PHE A 19 -13.86 11.78 -2.35
N GLY A 20 -14.92 12.27 -1.70
CA GLY A 20 -15.18 12.02 -0.29
C GLY A 20 -15.35 10.53 0.01
N LEU A 21 -16.05 9.79 -0.85
CA LEU A 21 -16.21 8.35 -0.75
C LEU A 21 -14.87 7.61 -0.92
N PHE A 22 -14.02 8.05 -1.85
CA PHE A 22 -12.65 7.52 -1.99
C PHE A 22 -11.85 7.72 -0.71
N GLN A 23 -11.78 8.97 -0.22
CA GLN A 23 -11.03 9.32 1.00
C GLN A 23 -11.55 8.58 2.22
N TYR A 24 -12.87 8.43 2.35
CA TYR A 24 -13.48 7.66 3.41
C TYR A 24 -13.03 6.19 3.38
N ASN A 25 -13.14 5.53 2.23
CA ASN A 25 -12.77 4.11 2.11
C ASN A 25 -11.25 3.90 2.26
N TYR A 26 -10.44 4.80 1.72
CA TYR A 26 -8.99 4.80 1.92
C TYR A 26 -8.63 4.88 3.41
N ASN A 27 -9.22 5.83 4.14
CA ASN A 27 -8.94 6.02 5.56
C ASN A 27 -9.56 4.92 6.44
N ALA A 28 -10.72 4.39 6.06
CA ALA A 28 -11.33 3.27 6.75
C ALA A 28 -10.45 2.01 6.66
N TYR A 29 -9.98 1.67 5.47
CA TYR A 29 -9.02 0.57 5.29
C TYR A 29 -7.73 0.84 6.05
N LYS A 30 -7.14 2.03 5.88
CA LYS A 30 -5.92 2.42 6.59
C LYS A 30 -6.10 2.25 8.10
N THR A 31 -7.20 2.73 8.69
CA THR A 31 -7.44 2.64 10.13
C THR A 31 -7.61 1.21 10.59
N SER A 32 -8.41 0.40 9.89
CA SER A 32 -8.65 -1.00 10.24
C SER A 32 -7.38 -1.84 10.09
N ALA A 33 -6.69 -1.72 8.97
CA ALA A 33 -5.46 -2.45 8.69
C ALA A 33 -4.28 -1.96 9.57
N THR A 34 -4.25 -0.67 9.92
CA THR A 34 -3.27 -0.12 10.88
C THR A 34 -3.45 -0.76 12.25
N LYS A 35 -4.69 -0.80 12.76
CA LYS A 35 -4.96 -1.34 14.10
C LYS A 35 -4.66 -2.83 14.21
N GLU A 36 -4.96 -3.63 13.20
CA GLU A 36 -4.85 -5.08 13.35
C GLU A 36 -3.51 -5.65 12.90
N ILE A 37 -2.92 -5.11 11.83
CA ILE A 37 -1.74 -5.70 11.18
C ILE A 37 -0.49 -4.85 11.46
N ILE A 38 -0.56 -3.53 11.29
CA ILE A 38 0.60 -2.66 11.53
C ILE A 38 1.00 -2.67 13.00
N GLU A 39 0.03 -2.55 13.91
CA GLU A 39 0.32 -2.57 15.34
C GLU A 39 1.00 -3.87 15.76
N LYS A 40 0.57 -5.03 15.23
CA LYS A 40 1.26 -6.31 15.48
C LYS A 40 2.71 -6.32 14.96
N PHE A 41 2.94 -5.77 13.77
CA PHE A 41 4.30 -5.64 13.23
C PHE A 41 5.16 -4.71 14.08
N ARG A 42 4.64 -3.54 14.45
CA ARG A 42 5.33 -2.55 15.27
C ARG A 42 5.57 -3.04 16.69
N GLU A 43 4.64 -3.80 17.27
CA GLU A 43 4.79 -4.42 18.58
C GLU A 43 5.96 -5.41 18.55
N LYS A 44 5.97 -6.34 17.58
CA LYS A 44 7.09 -7.27 17.38
C LYS A 44 8.42 -6.53 17.24
N ASP A 45 8.45 -5.47 16.44
CA ASP A 45 9.64 -4.67 16.22
C ASP A 45 10.11 -3.93 17.48
N SER A 46 9.17 -3.41 18.27
CA SER A 46 9.45 -2.75 19.53
C SER A 46 10.04 -3.72 20.56
N LEU A 47 9.57 -4.97 20.58
CA LEU A 47 10.10 -6.02 21.46
C LEU A 47 11.54 -6.37 21.09
N MET A 48 11.82 -6.55 19.79
CA MET A 48 13.19 -6.79 19.31
C MET A 48 14.11 -5.59 19.61
N ALA A 49 13.65 -4.36 19.35
CA ALA A 49 14.41 -3.15 19.64
C ALA A 49 14.72 -3.00 21.14
N LYS A 50 13.76 -3.34 22.02
CA LYS A 50 13.94 -3.36 23.47
C LYS A 50 14.97 -4.40 23.90
N GLN A 51 14.95 -5.60 23.31
CA GLN A 51 15.97 -6.61 23.60
C GLN A 51 17.37 -6.10 23.23
N VAL A 52 17.53 -5.53 22.02
CA VAL A 52 18.81 -4.97 21.57
C VAL A 52 19.30 -3.83 22.45
N SER A 53 18.42 -2.94 22.91
CA SER A 53 18.81 -1.80 23.74
C SER A 53 19.30 -2.21 25.14
N THR A 54 18.81 -3.33 25.67
CA THR A 54 19.22 -3.86 26.98
C THR A 54 20.58 -4.57 26.98
N LEU A 55 21.10 -4.94 25.80
CA LEU A 55 22.40 -5.61 25.70
C LEU A 55 23.55 -4.63 25.96
N PRO A 56 24.65 -5.04 26.62
CA PRO A 56 25.78 -4.15 26.91
C PRO A 56 26.57 -3.75 25.65
N ASP A 57 27.03 -2.49 25.60
CA ASP A 57 27.85 -1.94 24.48
C ASP A 57 29.36 -2.04 24.70
N SER A 58 29.78 -2.99 25.54
CA SER A 58 31.17 -3.15 25.98
C SER A 58 32.14 -3.47 24.84
N LEU A 59 31.68 -4.18 23.79
CA LEU A 59 32.50 -4.58 22.65
C LEU A 59 32.16 -3.78 21.38
N PHE A 60 33.19 -3.45 20.60
CA PHE A 60 33.05 -2.74 19.33
C PHE A 60 32.18 -3.51 18.32
N GLN A 61 32.29 -4.85 18.31
CA GLN A 61 31.51 -5.74 17.47
C GLN A 61 30.03 -5.73 17.83
N THR A 62 29.71 -5.66 19.13
CA THR A 62 28.34 -5.49 19.61
C THR A 62 27.76 -4.18 19.11
N ARG A 63 28.52 -3.08 19.20
CA ARG A 63 28.11 -1.77 18.66
C ARG A 63 27.83 -1.83 17.16
N LYS A 64 28.70 -2.47 16.37
CA LYS A 64 28.49 -2.66 14.92
C LYS A 64 27.22 -3.45 14.60
N LEU A 65 26.95 -4.53 15.33
CA LEU A 65 25.73 -5.32 15.17
C LEU A 65 24.48 -4.52 15.53
N LYS A 66 24.51 -3.77 16.64
CA LYS A 66 23.40 -2.86 17.01
C LYS A 66 23.15 -1.78 15.94
N SER A 67 24.20 -1.17 15.40
CA SER A 67 24.06 -0.20 14.30
C SER A 67 23.44 -0.85 13.06
N SER A 68 23.86 -2.08 12.72
CA SER A 68 23.30 -2.82 11.59
C SER A 68 21.83 -3.16 11.79
N PHE A 69 21.44 -3.56 13.01
CA PHE A 69 20.04 -3.77 13.39
C PHE A 69 19.19 -2.52 13.16
N GLN A 70 19.68 -1.35 13.59
CA GLN A 70 18.97 -0.07 13.41
C GLN A 70 18.88 0.35 11.94
N ILE A 71 19.93 0.10 11.14
CA ILE A 71 19.92 0.37 9.70
C ILE A 71 18.84 -0.48 9.02
N ILE A 72 18.80 -1.78 9.31
CA ILE A 72 17.78 -2.69 8.75
C ILE A 72 16.37 -2.23 9.16
N GLN A 73 16.18 -1.83 10.42
CA GLN A 73 14.90 -1.29 10.89
C GLN A 73 14.44 -0.08 10.08
N LYS A 74 15.36 0.85 9.77
CA LYS A 74 15.05 2.02 8.94
C LYS A 74 14.74 1.66 7.50
N ILE A 75 15.44 0.67 6.94
CA ILE A 75 15.26 0.24 5.55
C ILE A 75 13.92 -0.48 5.34
N LYS A 76 13.46 -1.27 6.31
CA LYS A 76 12.23 -2.07 6.14
C LYS A 76 10.94 -1.28 6.24
N GLU A 77 10.90 -0.20 7.03
CA GLU A 77 9.71 0.63 7.26
C GLU A 77 9.07 1.20 5.97
N PRO A 78 9.83 1.76 5.02
CA PRO A 78 9.29 2.21 3.72
C PRO A 78 8.52 1.13 2.95
N TYR A 79 8.96 -0.13 2.99
CA TYR A 79 8.27 -1.24 2.31
C TYR A 79 6.91 -1.50 2.96
N LEU A 80 6.85 -1.51 4.30
CA LEU A 80 5.59 -1.62 5.02
C LEU A 80 4.66 -0.47 4.64
N GLY A 81 5.15 0.78 4.71
CA GLY A 81 4.39 1.96 4.33
C GLY A 81 3.84 1.90 2.90
N THR A 82 4.67 1.49 1.95
CA THR A 82 4.30 1.35 0.54
C THR A 82 3.22 0.28 0.33
N ALA A 83 3.36 -0.88 0.98
CA ALA A 83 2.34 -1.93 0.94
C ALA A 83 0.97 -1.41 1.43
N PHE A 84 0.94 -0.62 2.50
CA PHE A 84 -0.32 -0.07 3.01
C PHE A 84 -0.93 0.99 2.10
N ILE A 85 -0.12 1.83 1.47
CA ILE A 85 -0.62 2.82 0.49
C ILE A 85 -1.31 2.08 -0.67
N TYR A 86 -0.65 1.05 -1.22
CA TYR A 86 -1.21 0.25 -2.31
C TYR A 86 -2.45 -0.54 -1.90
N GLY A 87 -2.44 -1.17 -0.72
CA GLY A 87 -3.61 -1.86 -0.19
C GLY A 87 -4.81 -0.93 0.02
N SER A 88 -4.56 0.26 0.58
CA SER A 88 -5.60 1.27 0.84
C SER A 88 -6.18 1.83 -0.46
N ASN A 89 -5.32 2.12 -1.45
CA ASN A 89 -5.75 2.56 -2.78
C ASN A 89 -6.57 1.47 -3.48
N GLY A 90 -6.09 0.22 -3.47
CA GLY A 90 -6.80 -0.92 -4.05
C GLY A 90 -8.20 -1.10 -3.46
N TYR A 91 -8.31 -1.03 -2.13
CA TYR A 91 -9.61 -1.09 -1.45
C TYR A 91 -10.52 0.08 -1.83
N ALA A 92 -10.00 1.31 -1.81
CA ALA A 92 -10.77 2.50 -2.14
C ALA A 92 -11.29 2.47 -3.59
N TYR A 93 -10.45 2.07 -4.56
CA TYR A 93 -10.87 1.88 -5.94
C TYR A 93 -11.91 0.75 -6.08
N THR A 94 -11.76 -0.34 -5.33
CA THR A 94 -12.74 -1.46 -5.34
C THR A 94 -14.10 -0.97 -4.88
N MET A 95 -14.15 -0.23 -3.77
CA MET A 95 -15.40 0.30 -3.23
C MET A 95 -16.04 1.31 -4.20
N LEU A 96 -15.26 2.24 -4.76
CA LEU A 96 -15.75 3.14 -5.80
C LEU A 96 -16.31 2.37 -6.98
N PHE A 97 -15.60 1.35 -7.47
CA PHE A 97 -16.03 0.51 -8.59
C PHE A 97 -17.37 -0.16 -8.29
N VAL A 98 -17.53 -0.79 -7.12
CA VAL A 98 -18.77 -1.47 -6.74
C VAL A 98 -19.95 -0.48 -6.66
N PHE A 99 -19.80 0.62 -5.91
CA PHE A 99 -20.89 1.59 -5.74
C PHE A 99 -21.29 2.25 -7.05
N SER A 100 -20.30 2.70 -7.84
CA SER A 100 -20.56 3.33 -9.13
C SER A 100 -21.14 2.35 -10.15
N SER A 101 -20.72 1.08 -10.16
CA SER A 101 -21.27 0.07 -11.08
C SER A 101 -22.73 -0.28 -10.77
N ILE A 102 -23.07 -0.45 -9.49
CA ILE A 102 -24.46 -0.73 -9.06
C ILE A 102 -25.36 0.45 -9.43
N THR A 103 -24.96 1.66 -9.06
CA THR A 103 -25.75 2.87 -9.35
C THR A 103 -25.87 3.14 -10.85
N THR A 104 -24.78 2.97 -11.60
CA THR A 104 -24.79 3.06 -13.07
C THR A 104 -25.75 2.03 -13.67
N SER A 105 -25.73 0.78 -13.19
CA SER A 105 -26.63 -0.28 -13.69
C SER A 105 -28.11 0.05 -13.48
N LEU A 106 -28.46 0.59 -12.31
CA LEU A 106 -29.83 1.06 -12.02
C LEU A 106 -30.23 2.21 -12.95
N MET A 107 -29.32 3.16 -13.19
CA MET A 107 -29.56 4.28 -14.09
C MET A 107 -29.67 3.81 -15.55
N THR A 108 -28.85 2.85 -15.98
CA THR A 108 -28.94 2.22 -17.31
C THR A 108 -30.32 1.62 -17.51
N PHE A 109 -30.83 0.85 -16.55
CA PHE A 109 -32.18 0.27 -16.66
C PHE A 109 -33.26 1.35 -16.84
N TRP A 110 -33.17 2.44 -16.07
CA TRP A 110 -34.08 3.59 -16.20
C TRP A 110 -33.96 4.29 -17.56
N ILE A 111 -32.73 4.46 -18.05
CA ILE A 111 -32.42 5.07 -19.35
C ILE A 111 -32.94 4.21 -20.49
N VAL A 112 -32.72 2.90 -20.47
CA VAL A 112 -33.21 1.97 -21.49
C VAL A 112 -34.73 1.96 -21.52
N ARG A 113 -35.38 1.90 -20.34
CA ARG A 113 -36.84 1.87 -20.25
C ARG A 113 -37.52 3.15 -20.75
N LYS A 114 -36.96 4.33 -20.45
CA LYS A 114 -37.55 5.60 -20.86
C LYS A 114 -37.06 6.08 -22.23
N GLY A 115 -35.89 5.64 -22.66
CA GLY A 115 -35.15 6.21 -23.79
C GLY A 115 -34.30 7.41 -23.35
N TRP A 116 -33.05 7.47 -23.79
CA TRP A 116 -32.10 8.53 -23.43
C TRP A 116 -32.64 9.92 -23.76
N GLU A 117 -33.20 10.09 -24.96
CA GLU A 117 -33.74 11.35 -25.46
C GLU A 117 -34.97 11.83 -24.67
N ASN A 118 -35.78 10.90 -24.16
CA ASN A 118 -36.98 11.19 -23.40
C ASN A 118 -36.71 11.57 -21.94
N ILE A 119 -35.48 11.37 -21.44
CA ILE A 119 -35.07 11.85 -20.11
C ILE A 119 -34.77 13.34 -20.20
N GLY A 120 -35.80 14.18 -20.00
CA GLY A 120 -35.64 15.64 -19.99
C GLY A 120 -34.77 16.20 -18.84
N SER A 121 -34.42 15.37 -17.84
CA SER A 121 -33.61 15.81 -16.70
C SER A 121 -32.11 15.74 -17.00
N TYR A 122 -31.49 16.92 -17.11
CA TYR A 122 -30.02 17.06 -17.20
C TYR A 122 -29.29 16.32 -16.07
N TYR A 123 -29.81 16.40 -14.84
CA TYR A 123 -29.15 15.86 -13.65
C TYR A 123 -29.00 14.34 -13.70
N ILE A 124 -30.00 13.63 -14.24
CA ILE A 124 -29.94 12.18 -14.42
C ILE A 124 -28.89 11.81 -15.46
N ARG A 125 -28.85 12.51 -16.60
CA ARG A 125 -27.85 12.25 -17.65
C ARG A 125 -26.43 12.53 -17.17
N ALA A 126 -26.21 13.65 -16.49
CA ALA A 126 -24.90 14.02 -15.95
C ALA A 126 -24.44 13.03 -14.86
N GLY A 127 -25.33 12.65 -13.93
CA GLY A 127 -25.04 11.65 -12.91
C GLY A 127 -24.65 10.30 -13.50
N PHE A 128 -25.38 9.85 -14.52
CA PHE A 128 -25.08 8.60 -15.23
C PHE A 128 -23.68 8.62 -15.84
N ILE A 129 -23.33 9.68 -16.58
CA ILE A 129 -22.02 9.80 -17.23
C ILE A 129 -20.89 9.80 -16.19
N LEU A 130 -21.05 10.56 -15.10
CA LEU A 130 -20.03 10.64 -14.04
C LEU A 130 -19.82 9.31 -13.33
N LEU A 131 -20.89 8.59 -13.03
CA LEU A 131 -20.84 7.29 -12.38
C LEU A 131 -20.28 6.22 -13.30
N LEU A 132 -20.68 6.20 -14.58
CA LEU A 132 -20.14 5.30 -15.59
C LEU A 132 -18.62 5.52 -15.77
N PHE A 133 -18.20 6.78 -15.87
CA PHE A 133 -16.80 7.13 -15.96
C PHE A 133 -16.03 6.69 -14.71
N THR A 134 -16.59 6.93 -13.53
CA THR A 134 -15.93 6.57 -12.26
C THR A 134 -15.83 5.07 -12.07
N SER A 135 -16.85 4.30 -12.46
CA SER A 135 -16.80 2.83 -12.49
C SER A 135 -15.68 2.37 -13.40
N THR A 136 -15.68 2.81 -14.65
CA THR A 136 -14.66 2.40 -15.64
C THR A 136 -13.25 2.78 -15.18
N PHE A 137 -13.05 4.03 -14.73
CA PHE A 137 -11.78 4.52 -14.22
C PHE A 137 -11.30 3.71 -13.01
N SER A 138 -12.17 3.46 -12.04
CA SER A 138 -11.80 2.72 -10.82
C SER A 138 -11.48 1.26 -11.11
N GLY A 139 -12.13 0.65 -12.10
CA GLY A 139 -11.79 -0.69 -12.58
C GLY A 139 -10.41 -0.74 -13.25
N VAL A 140 -10.13 0.21 -14.15
CA VAL A 140 -8.82 0.30 -14.82
C VAL A 140 -7.70 0.61 -13.84
N MET A 141 -7.90 1.57 -12.92
CA MET A 141 -6.87 1.98 -11.96
C MET A 141 -6.44 0.87 -11.01
N GLN A 142 -7.34 -0.05 -10.63
CA GLN A 142 -6.96 -1.24 -9.86
C GLN A 142 -5.98 -2.14 -10.63
N GLY A 143 -6.23 -2.33 -11.93
CA GLY A 143 -5.38 -3.13 -12.80
C GLY A 143 -4.03 -2.47 -13.08
N VAL A 144 -4.04 -1.19 -13.47
CA VAL A 144 -2.83 -0.42 -13.82
C VAL A 144 -1.92 -0.23 -12.61
N SER A 145 -2.50 0.06 -11.45
CA SER A 145 -1.72 0.26 -10.21
C SER A 145 -1.28 -1.07 -9.58
N ASP A 146 -1.64 -2.20 -10.19
CA ASP A 146 -1.32 -3.57 -9.76
C ASP A 146 -1.33 -3.72 -8.23
N THR A 147 -2.38 -3.20 -7.60
CA THR A 147 -2.34 -2.85 -6.17
C THR A 147 -2.10 -4.08 -5.30
N LYS A 148 -2.59 -5.25 -5.74
CA LYS A 148 -2.40 -6.54 -5.08
C LYS A 148 -0.93 -6.96 -5.09
N GLU A 149 -0.29 -6.93 -6.26
CA GLU A 149 1.10 -7.37 -6.41
C GLU A 149 2.07 -6.39 -5.75
N ASN A 150 1.83 -5.08 -5.91
CA ASN A 150 2.59 -4.04 -5.22
C ASN A 150 2.51 -4.21 -3.70
N THR A 151 1.31 -4.51 -3.16
CA THR A 151 1.15 -4.83 -1.73
C THR A 151 1.94 -6.07 -1.35
N ARG A 152 1.77 -7.17 -2.09
CA ARG A 152 2.41 -8.46 -1.80
C ARG A 152 3.94 -8.36 -1.78
N LYS A 153 4.53 -7.83 -2.84
CA LYS A 153 6.00 -7.75 -2.97
C LYS A 153 6.63 -6.83 -1.95
N ASN A 154 5.97 -5.73 -1.59
CA ASN A 154 6.46 -4.87 -0.52
C ASN A 154 6.37 -5.55 0.86
N ILE A 155 5.32 -6.34 1.13
CA ILE A 155 5.25 -7.17 2.34
C ILE A 155 6.35 -8.24 2.36
N GLU A 156 6.62 -8.90 1.22
CA GLU A 156 7.72 -9.88 1.09
C GLU A 156 9.08 -9.25 1.37
N ARG A 157 9.31 -8.04 0.85
CA ARG A 157 10.53 -7.26 1.16
C ARG A 157 10.61 -6.89 2.63
N TYR A 158 9.50 -6.48 3.25
CA TYR A 158 9.46 -6.24 4.69
C TYR A 158 9.88 -7.49 5.48
N TYR A 159 9.34 -8.67 5.15
CA TYR A 159 9.71 -9.92 5.81
C TYR A 159 11.16 -10.34 5.57
N PHE A 160 11.70 -10.12 4.37
CA PHE A 160 13.11 -10.34 4.09
C PHE A 160 14.01 -9.53 5.03
N TYR A 161 13.77 -8.23 5.16
CA TYR A 161 14.54 -7.41 6.10
C TYR A 161 14.26 -7.75 7.56
N ASN A 162 13.05 -8.21 7.89
CA ASN A 162 12.74 -8.71 9.23
C ASN A 162 13.56 -9.95 9.59
N ALA A 163 13.77 -10.86 8.62
CA ALA A 163 14.64 -12.03 8.81
C ALA A 163 16.09 -11.61 9.05
N LEU A 164 16.63 -10.68 8.25
CA LEU A 164 17.98 -10.14 8.47
C LEU A 164 18.12 -9.48 9.85
N GLN A 165 17.09 -8.75 10.29
CA GLN A 165 17.07 -8.14 11.61
C GLN A 165 17.09 -9.18 12.73
N TYR A 166 16.34 -10.27 12.55
CA TYR A 166 16.33 -11.40 13.48
C TYR A 166 17.68 -12.14 13.52
N ASP A 167 18.34 -12.31 12.37
CA ASP A 167 19.68 -12.90 12.32
C ASP A 167 20.69 -12.07 13.13
N VAL A 168 20.65 -10.73 13.00
CA VAL A 168 21.49 -9.83 13.81
C VAL A 168 21.18 -9.97 15.30
N LEU A 169 19.90 -10.06 15.67
CA LEU A 169 19.48 -10.27 17.06
C LEU A 169 19.99 -11.60 17.62
N ASN A 170 19.95 -12.68 16.83
CA ASN A 170 20.49 -13.98 17.23
C ASN A 170 22.01 -13.90 17.44
N GLN A 171 22.73 -13.19 16.57
CA GLN A 171 24.18 -12.96 16.75
C GLN A 171 24.48 -12.12 18.00
N LEU A 172 23.62 -11.14 18.32
CA LEU A 172 23.75 -10.32 19.53
C LEU A 172 23.49 -11.11 20.82
N ASN A 173 22.59 -12.10 20.77
CA ASN A 173 22.23 -12.97 21.89
C ASN A 173 23.14 -14.22 22.01
N ASP A 174 24.11 -14.37 21.11
CA ASP A 174 24.99 -15.54 21.06
C ASP A 174 25.98 -15.56 22.23
N ASN A 175 25.53 -16.17 23.33
CA ASN A 175 26.29 -16.31 24.56
C ASN A 175 27.31 -17.48 24.54
N GLN A 176 27.30 -18.34 23.51
CA GLN A 176 28.21 -19.50 23.43
C GLN A 176 29.04 -19.57 22.14
N GLY A 177 28.76 -18.71 21.15
CA GLY A 177 29.48 -18.65 19.89
C GLY A 177 30.52 -17.53 19.82
N PHE A 178 30.40 -16.61 18.87
CA PHE A 178 31.53 -15.74 18.47
C PHE A 178 32.07 -14.88 19.60
N PHE A 179 31.20 -14.34 20.45
CA PHE A 179 31.58 -13.51 21.59
C PHE A 179 32.24 -14.33 22.71
N ALA A 180 31.74 -15.53 22.99
CA ALA A 180 32.34 -16.43 23.97
C ALA A 180 33.68 -17.01 23.50
N ARG A 181 33.82 -17.28 22.19
CA ARG A 181 35.04 -17.82 21.57
C ARG A 181 36.05 -16.74 21.11
N LYS A 182 35.75 -15.46 21.30
CA LYS A 182 36.56 -14.30 20.86
C LYS A 182 36.86 -14.28 19.34
N GLU A 183 35.97 -14.84 18.52
CA GLU A 183 36.14 -14.97 17.07
C GLU A 183 35.64 -13.72 16.30
N TYR A 184 36.13 -12.55 16.70
CA TYR A 184 35.57 -11.26 16.24
C TYR A 184 35.62 -11.04 14.71
N GLY A 185 36.59 -11.62 14.00
CA GLY A 185 36.66 -11.54 12.53
C GLY A 185 35.49 -12.19 11.80
N LYS A 186 34.78 -13.13 12.45
CA LYS A 186 33.58 -13.75 11.90
C LYS A 186 32.37 -12.80 11.95
N VAL A 187 32.36 -11.85 12.88
CA VAL A 187 31.36 -10.75 12.92
C VAL A 187 31.53 -9.84 11.71
N ASP A 188 32.75 -9.46 11.35
CA ASP A 188 33.00 -8.63 10.18
C ASP A 188 32.62 -9.35 8.88
N SER A 189 32.87 -10.66 8.77
CA SER A 189 32.40 -11.48 7.64
C SER A 189 30.87 -11.53 7.56
N PHE A 190 30.19 -11.74 8.69
CA PHE A 190 28.73 -11.74 8.74
C PHE A 190 28.15 -10.39 8.30
N LEU A 191 28.71 -9.28 8.80
CA LEU A 191 28.30 -7.92 8.42
C LEU A 191 28.53 -7.64 6.94
N ASN A 192 29.60 -8.19 6.34
CA ASN A 192 29.82 -8.05 4.91
C ASN A 192 28.74 -8.78 4.09
N THR A 193 28.43 -10.03 4.44
CA THR A 193 27.34 -10.79 3.80
C THR A 193 26.00 -10.08 3.94
N LEU A 194 25.71 -9.54 5.12
CA LEU A 194 24.51 -8.78 5.41
C LEU A 194 24.42 -7.50 4.56
N ASN A 195 25.53 -6.76 4.43
CA ASN A 195 25.58 -5.57 3.59
C ASN A 195 25.38 -5.89 2.10
N ILE A 196 25.94 -7.00 1.61
CA ILE A 196 25.70 -7.46 0.23
C ILE A 196 24.23 -7.76 0.04
N ALA A 197 23.61 -8.51 0.96
CA ALA A 197 22.19 -8.85 0.91
C ALA A 197 21.26 -7.63 0.97
N ILE A 198 21.61 -6.60 1.78
CA ILE A 198 20.87 -5.33 1.81
C ILE A 198 20.99 -4.62 0.46
N LYS A 199 22.21 -4.47 -0.07
CA LYS A 199 22.46 -3.75 -1.32
C LYS A 199 21.77 -4.41 -2.52
N SER A 200 21.79 -5.75 -2.59
CA SER A 200 21.16 -6.48 -3.69
C SER A 200 19.63 -6.46 -3.67
N ASN A 201 19.00 -5.92 -2.61
CA ASN A 201 17.56 -5.94 -2.41
C ASN A 201 16.96 -4.57 -2.05
N ALA A 202 17.73 -3.49 -2.18
CA ALA A 202 17.36 -2.14 -1.74
C ALA A 202 16.29 -1.44 -2.60
N ASP A 203 15.88 -2.06 -3.71
CA ASP A 203 14.89 -1.49 -4.62
C ASP A 203 13.47 -1.62 -4.05
N ILE A 204 12.84 -0.47 -3.80
CA ILE A 204 11.42 -0.40 -3.45
C ILE A 204 10.63 -0.91 -4.65
N TYR A 205 9.80 -1.93 -4.43
CA TYR A 205 8.99 -2.49 -5.51
C TYR A 205 7.83 -1.56 -5.84
N PHE A 206 7.78 -1.14 -7.09
CA PHE A 206 6.75 -0.28 -7.63
C PHE A 206 6.54 -0.65 -9.09
N ASN A 207 5.37 -1.21 -9.40
CA ASN A 207 5.00 -1.56 -10.76
C ASN A 207 3.76 -0.78 -11.18
N PHE A 208 3.83 -0.16 -12.36
CA PHE A 208 2.67 0.37 -13.06
C PHE A 208 2.58 -0.32 -14.41
N GLU A 209 1.52 -1.10 -14.59
CA GLU A 209 1.27 -1.79 -15.83
C GLU A 209 0.39 -0.93 -16.73
N ILE A 210 1.01 0.06 -17.36
CA ILE A 210 0.34 0.95 -18.32
C ILE A 210 -0.21 0.15 -19.52
N ASP A 211 0.41 -0.99 -19.83
CA ASP A 211 -0.05 -1.95 -20.83
C ASP A 211 -1.36 -2.66 -20.47
N LYS A 212 -1.76 -2.67 -19.18
CA LYS A 212 -3.10 -3.11 -18.75
C LYS A 212 -4.20 -2.09 -19.06
N VAL A 213 -3.88 -0.88 -19.53
CA VAL A 213 -4.87 0.03 -20.10
C VAL A 213 -5.37 -0.58 -21.42
N PRO A 214 -6.69 -0.82 -21.60
CA PRO A 214 -7.22 -1.34 -22.85
C PRO A 214 -6.84 -0.41 -24.01
N LYS A 215 -6.06 -0.93 -24.98
CA LYS A 215 -5.60 -0.15 -26.14
C LYS A 215 -6.67 -0.03 -27.22
N GLU A 216 -7.68 -0.89 -27.17
CA GLU A 216 -8.81 -0.92 -28.10
C GLU A 216 -10.12 -1.08 -27.32
N LEU A 217 -11.07 -0.18 -27.55
CA LEU A 217 -12.46 -0.38 -27.18
C LEU A 217 -13.04 -1.40 -28.15
N LYS A 218 -13.05 -2.68 -27.77
CA LYS A 218 -13.79 -3.68 -28.56
C LYS A 218 -15.28 -3.42 -28.38
N PRO A 219 -16.04 -3.11 -29.45
CA PRO A 219 -17.49 -3.08 -29.35
C PRO A 219 -17.99 -4.49 -29.01
N PHE A 220 -18.94 -4.56 -28.07
CA PHE A 220 -19.69 -5.78 -27.77
C PHE A 220 -20.70 -6.07 -28.88
#